data_AF-A0A1H8VIM7-F1
#
_entry.id   AF-A0A1H8VIM7-F1
#
_cell.length_a   1.000
_cell.length_b   1.000
_cell.length_c   1.000
_cell.angle_alpha   90.00
_cell.angle_beta   90.00
_cell.angle_gamma   90.00
#
_symmetry.space_group_name_H-M   'P 1'
#
loop_
_entity.id
_entity.type
_entity.pdbx_description
1 polymer ?
#
loop_
_entity_poly.entity_id
_entity_poly.type
_entity_poly.pdbx_seq_one_letter_code
_entity_poly.pdbx_strand_id
1 'polypeptide(L)' 'MNFLASVDLTDEHLDTVTTSIKGWCANRKVDLDGPSARAAIALALELLSTRPSITSEELLEILSNRLSSVGSD' A
#
# COMPACT_ATOMS: atom_id res chain seq x y z
N MET A 1 5.04 22.01 4.85
CA MET A 1 3.82 21.24 5.20
C MET A 1 4.27 19.81 5.48
N ASN A 2 4.33 19.41 6.75
CA ASN A 2 4.64 18.03 7.12
C ASN A 2 3.37 17.20 6.99
N PHE A 3 3.14 16.62 5.80
CA PHE A 3 1.96 15.79 5.52
C PHE A 3 1.97 14.44 6.28
N LEU A 4 3.12 14.06 6.86
CA LEU A 4 3.30 12.82 7.63
C LEU A 4 3.06 12.97 9.15
N ALA A 5 2.59 14.14 9.62
CA ALA A 5 2.67 14.49 11.04
C ALA A 5 1.55 13.96 11.95
N SER A 6 0.60 13.14 11.48
CA SER A 6 -0.47 12.69 12.37
C SER A 6 -1.21 11.43 11.94
N VAL A 7 -0.54 10.49 11.28
CA VAL A 7 -1.10 9.14 11.17
C VAL A 7 -0.51 8.35 12.32
N ASP A 8 -1.32 8.12 13.37
CA ASP A 8 -0.98 7.22 14.48
C ASP A 8 -1.01 5.78 13.94
N LEU A 9 -0.05 5.48 13.06
CA LEU A 9 0.15 4.16 12.52
C LEU A 9 0.82 3.37 13.63
N THR A 10 0.01 2.56 14.32
CA THR A 10 0.52 1.51 15.19
C THR A 10 1.49 0.61 14.41
N ASP A 11 2.44 0.01 15.11
CA ASP A 11 3.39 -0.94 14.50
C ASP A 11 2.67 -2.08 13.75
N GLU A 12 1.46 -2.45 14.21
CA GLU A 12 0.60 -3.44 13.55
C GLU A 12 0.10 -2.99 12.17
N HIS A 13 -0.26 -1.72 12.01
CA HIS A 13 -0.62 -1.17 10.71
C HIS A 13 0.58 -1.17 9.76
N LEU A 14 1.77 -0.81 10.28
CA LEU A 14 2.99 -0.79 9.48
C LEU A 14 3.41 -2.19 9.01
N ASP A 15 3.29 -3.19 9.89
CA ASP A 15 3.54 -4.59 9.55
C ASP A 15 2.54 -5.10 8.50
N THR A 16 1.26 -4.75 8.66
CA THR A 16 0.20 -5.07 7.70
C THR A 16 0.50 -4.50 6.30
N VAL A 17 0.87 -3.22 6.20
CA VAL A 17 1.28 -2.61 4.91
C VAL A 17 2.48 -3.34 4.35
N THR A 18 3.51 -3.56 5.16
CA THR A 18 4.77 -4.14 4.70
C THR A 18 4.56 -5.55 4.18
N THR A 19 3.79 -6.37 4.89
CA THR A 19 3.47 -7.75 4.52
C THR A 19 2.60 -7.81 3.27
N SER A 20 1.57 -6.97 3.18
CA SER A 20 0.72 -6.89 1.98
C SER A 20 1.49 -6.40 0.75
N ILE A 21 2.32 -5.37 0.89
CA ILE A 21 3.12 -4.83 -0.23
C ILE A 21 4.15 -5.86 -0.69
N LYS A 22 4.81 -6.56 0.24
CA LYS A 22 5.74 -7.66 -0.11
C LYS A 22 5.03 -8.78 -0.85
N GLY A 23 3.85 -9.19 -0.38
CA GLY A 23 3.02 -10.20 -1.06
C GLY A 23 2.58 -9.76 -2.45
N TRP A 24 2.14 -8.50 -2.59
CA TRP A 24 1.74 -7.92 -3.86
C TRP A 24 2.90 -7.85 -4.87
N CYS A 25 4.06 -7.37 -4.44
CA CYS A 25 5.26 -7.27 -5.26
C CYS A 25 5.75 -8.66 -5.70
N ALA A 26 5.77 -9.63 -4.79
CA ALA A 26 6.13 -11.01 -5.10
C ALA A 26 5.17 -11.63 -6.14
N ASN A 27 3.86 -11.41 -5.98
CA ASN A 27 2.85 -11.92 -6.91
C ASN A 27 2.91 -11.26 -8.30
N ARG A 28 3.17 -9.94 -8.33
CA ARG A 28 3.24 -9.15 -9.58
C ARG A 28 4.62 -9.14 -10.23
N LYS A 29 5.63 -9.78 -9.61
CA LYS A 29 7.05 -9.70 -10.00
C LYS A 29 7.53 -8.25 -10.14
N VAL A 30 7.07 -7.39 -9.23
CA VAL A 30 7.43 -5.98 -9.16
C VAL A 30 8.59 -5.83 -8.19
N ASP A 31 9.54 -4.97 -8.54
CA ASP A 31 10.65 -4.61 -7.66
C ASP A 31 10.16 -3.83 -6.44
N LEU A 32 10.58 -4.24 -5.24
CA LEU A 32 10.19 -3.62 -3.97
C LEU A 32 10.72 -2.19 -3.82
N ASP A 33 11.86 -1.87 -4.45
CA ASP A 33 12.42 -0.51 -4.51
C ASP A 33 11.99 0.23 -5.79
N GLY A 34 11.20 -0.43 -6.64
CA GLY A 34 10.68 0.13 -7.87
C GLY A 34 9.61 1.20 -7.67
N PRO A 35 9.35 2.03 -8.69
CA PRO A 35 8.34 3.09 -8.63
C PRO A 35 6.93 2.53 -8.33
N SER A 36 6.62 1.34 -8.82
CA SER A 36 5.34 0.67 -8.58
C SER A 36 5.15 0.24 -7.12
N ALA A 37 6.21 -0.25 -6.46
CA ALA A 37 6.14 -0.58 -5.03
C ALA A 37 6.03 0.68 -4.17
N ARG A 38 6.74 1.77 -4.52
CA ARG A 38 6.60 3.06 -3.84
C ARG A 38 5.19 3.63 -3.99
N ALA A 39 4.59 3.52 -5.18
CA ALA A 39 3.20 3.90 -5.41
C ALA A 39 2.22 3.05 -4.58
N ALA A 40 2.49 1.74 -4.48
CA ALA A 40 1.71 0.83 -3.66
C ALA A 40 1.78 1.20 -2.17
N ILE A 41 2.97 1.51 -1.65
CA ILE A 41 3.16 1.95 -0.26
C ILE A 41 2.41 3.26 0.00
N ALA A 42 2.54 4.25 -0.90
CA ALA A 42 1.85 5.52 -0.75
C ALA A 42 0.32 5.34 -0.71
N LEU A 43 -0.25 4.52 -1.61
CA LEU A 43 -1.67 4.18 -1.60
C LEU A 43 -2.08 3.46 -0.31
N ALA A 44 -1.29 2.50 0.16
CA ALA A 44 -1.57 1.78 1.38
C ALA A 44 -1.61 2.70 2.61
N LEU A 45 -0.67 3.64 2.71
CA LEU A 45 -0.62 4.64 3.79
C LEU A 45 -1.80 5.62 3.71
N GLU A 46 -2.18 6.06 2.50
CA GLU A 46 -3.35 6.92 2.29
C GLU A 46 -4.64 6.19 2.69
N LEU A 47 -4.77 4.91 2.34
CA LEU A 47 -5.90 4.06 2.71
C LEU A 47 -5.98 3.84 4.21
N LEU A 48 -4.87 3.61 4.90
CA LEU A 48 -4.86 3.51 6.37
C LEU A 48 -5.20 4.82 7.05
N SER A 49 -4.74 5.94 6.48
CA SER A 49 -5.04 7.27 7.02
C SER A 49 -6.53 7.60 6.91
N THR A 50 -7.19 7.12 5.87
CA THR A 50 -8.64 7.33 5.65
C THR A 50 -9.50 6.23 6.25
N ARG A 51 -8.95 5.01 6.39
CA ARG A 51 -9.65 3.80 6.83
C ARG A 51 -8.70 2.91 7.66
N PRO A 52 -8.48 3.24 8.95
CA PRO A 52 -7.54 2.50 9.79
C PRO A 52 -7.95 1.04 10.03
N SER A 53 -9.23 0.71 9.90
CA SER A 53 -9.75 -0.66 10.03
C SER A 53 -9.63 -1.51 8.76
N ILE A 54 -8.81 -1.09 7.79
CA ILE A 54 -8.63 -1.85 6.54
C ILE A 54 -7.81 -3.13 6.80
N THR A 55 -8.29 -4.25 6.27
CA THR A 55 -7.58 -5.52 6.41
C THR A 55 -6.53 -5.68 5.30
N SER A 56 -5.57 -6.59 5.53
CA SER A 56 -4.52 -6.93 4.56
C SER A 56 -5.09 -7.36 3.20
N GLU A 57 -6.21 -8.10 3.22
CA GLU A 57 -6.91 -8.59 2.03
C GLU A 57 -7.56 -7.45 1.23
N GLU A 58 -8.28 -6.54 1.90
CA GLU A 58 -8.88 -5.37 1.26
C GLU A 58 -7.81 -4.44 0.69
N LEU A 59 -6.71 -4.24 1.43
CA LEU A 59 -5.58 -3.46 0.96
C LEU A 59 -4.99 -4.04 -0.33
N LEU A 60 -4.76 -5.36 -0.37
CA LEU A 60 -4.24 -6.08 -1.53
C LEU A 60 -5.16 -5.97 -2.75
N GLU A 61 -6.48 -6.07 -2.55
CA GLU A 61 -7.47 -5.94 -3.61
C GLU A 61 -7.46 -4.52 -4.20
N ILE A 62 -7.46 -3.49 -3.34
CA ILE A 62 -7.44 -2.09 -3.78
C ILE A 62 -6.13 -1.77 -4.49
N LEU A 63 -4.99 -2.20 -3.95
CA LEU A 63 -3.69 -2.03 -4.59
C LEU A 63 -3.66 -2.71 -5.96
N SER A 64 -4.15 -3.93 -6.06
CA SER A 64 -4.27 -4.65 -7.32
C SER A 64 -5.16 -3.92 -8.31
N ASN A 65 -6.31 -3.40 -7.89
CA ASN A 65 -7.22 -2.69 -8.77
C ASN A 65 -6.63 -1.34 -9.25
N ARG A 66 -6.15 -0.52 -8.32
CA ARG A 66 -5.57 0.81 -8.60
C ARG A 66 -4.31 0.75 -9.45
N LEU A 67 -3.40 -0.18 -9.15
CA LEU A 67 -2.11 -0.28 -9.84
C LEU A 67 -2.22 -1.10 -11.14
N SER A 68 -3.24 -1.96 -11.31
CA SER A 68 -3.53 -2.55 -12.63
C SER A 68 -4.08 -1.52 -13.61
N SER A 69 -4.78 -0.49 -13.13
CA SER A 69 -5.33 0.56 -13.98
C SER A 69 -4.27 1.53 -14.52
N VAL A 70 -3.04 1.49 -14.00
CA VAL A 70 -1.90 2.33 -14.43
C VAL A 70 -1.17 1.78 -15.67
N GLY A 71 -1.62 0.66 -16.24
CA GLY A 71 -1.00 -0.01 -17.39
C GLY A 71 -1.78 0.04 -18.71
N SER A 72 -2.83 0.86 -18.81
CA SER A 72 -3.64 1.00 -20.02
C SER A 72 -3.73 2.47 -20.47
N ASP A 73 -2.62 3.04 -20.93
CA ASP A 73 -2.61 4.17 -21.87
C ASP A 73 -1.36 4.08 -22.77
#